data_AF-A0A8T4P3J1-F1
#
_entry.id   AF-A0A8T4P3J1-F1
#
_cell.length_a   1.000
_cell.length_b   1.000
_cell.length_c   1.000
_cell.angle_alpha   90.00
_cell.angle_beta   90.00
_cell.angle_gamma   90.00
#
_symmetry.space_group_name_H-M   'P 1'
#
loop_
_entity.id
_entity.type
_entity.pdbx_description
1 polymer ?
#
loop_
_entity_poly.entity_id
_entity_poly.type
_entity_poly.pdbx_seq_one_letter_code
_entity_poly.pdbx_strand_id
1 'polypeptide(L)'
;MNKKNDVLVDGLIKENVSLKKECNLCKESILKVGQKTGYGTVTIFKLGDNKNGWFATLSPRTGGDPEKDFTIQLMPFAHLTHFSQMGYHPELAENYGIAFSKISWAMTKIMAEEEDFKVTSDSRDKATSIATYGKCTNWREKKEHLHIKIFPFRGDIGQPYTVDSSFGKKEVYKDKKTGEEFVKMKPVRKVKISEKRFDYLSGLLISLLD
;
A
#
# COMPACT_ATOMS: atom_id res chain seq x y z
N MET A 1 21.61 19.86 17.74
CA MET A 1 20.66 18.72 17.82
C MET A 1 20.40 18.40 19.28
N ASN A 2 19.16 18.06 19.63
CA ASN A 2 18.75 17.82 21.00
C ASN A 2 19.09 16.37 21.38
N LYS A 3 20.10 16.15 22.21
CA LYS A 3 20.66 14.81 22.53
C LYS A 3 19.60 13.78 22.98
N LYS A 4 18.48 14.24 23.56
CA LYS A 4 17.37 13.37 23.98
C LYS A 4 16.60 12.77 22.80
N ASN A 5 16.52 13.47 21.67
CA ASN A 5 15.83 13.01 20.47
C ASN A 5 16.67 11.99 19.70
N ASP A 6 18.00 12.15 19.69
CA ASP A 6 18.92 11.24 19.01
C ASP A 6 18.87 9.83 19.65
N VAL A 7 18.75 9.76 20.98
CA VAL A 7 18.57 8.49 21.72
C VAL A 7 17.27 7.76 21.34
N LEU A 8 16.20 8.51 21.03
CA LEU A 8 14.90 7.92 20.65
C LEU A 8 14.92 7.35 19.23
N VAL A 9 15.56 8.06 18.30
CA VAL A 9 15.72 7.61 16.90
C VAL A 9 16.61 6.38 16.83
N ASP A 10 17.74 6.39 17.55
CA ASP A 10 18.62 5.22 17.68
C ASP A 10 17.90 4.00 18.26
N GLY A 11 17.05 4.22 19.26
CA GLY A 11 16.21 3.16 19.84
C GLY A 11 15.26 2.54 18.82
N LEU A 12 14.58 3.37 18.01
CA LEU A 12 13.67 2.92 16.94
C LEU A 12 14.39 2.10 15.88
N ILE A 13 15.55 2.58 15.43
CA ILE A 13 16.37 1.93 14.41
C ILE A 13 16.87 0.56 14.87
N LYS A 14 17.25 0.45 16.15
CA LYS A 14 17.81 -0.77 16.74
C LYS A 14 16.74 -1.71 17.31
N GLU A 15 15.45 -1.43 17.09
CA GLU A 15 14.37 -2.32 17.54
C GLU A 15 14.52 -3.72 16.94
N ASN A 16 14.09 -4.73 17.69
CA ASN A 16 14.10 -6.11 17.23
C ASN A 16 13.08 -6.33 16.09
N VAL A 17 13.61 -6.51 14.88
CA VAL A 17 12.89 -6.75 13.62
C VAL A 17 12.51 -8.22 13.37
N SER A 18 12.73 -9.12 14.34
CA SER A 18 12.32 -10.52 14.23
C SER A 18 10.81 -10.63 14.02
N LEU A 19 10.39 -11.68 13.29
CA LEU A 19 8.98 -12.03 13.14
C LEU A 19 8.26 -12.07 14.50
N LYS A 20 7.04 -11.54 14.53
CA LYS A 20 6.16 -11.52 15.70
C LYS A 20 5.01 -12.50 15.49
N LYS A 21 4.83 -13.48 16.38
CA LYS A 21 3.86 -14.57 16.22
C LYS A 21 2.41 -14.06 16.20
N GLU A 22 2.15 -12.97 16.89
CA GLU A 22 0.87 -12.29 17.03
C GLU A 22 0.56 -11.35 15.85
N CYS A 23 1.55 -11.00 15.04
CA CYS A 23 1.36 -10.11 13.90
C CYS A 23 0.80 -10.86 12.68
N ASN A 24 -0.40 -10.50 12.23
CA ASN A 24 -1.02 -11.12 11.06
C ASN A 24 -0.15 -10.99 9.79
N LEU A 25 0.48 -9.83 9.55
CA LEU A 25 1.33 -9.63 8.39
C LEU A 25 2.63 -10.47 8.46
N CYS A 26 3.16 -10.74 9.65
CA CYS A 26 4.26 -11.69 9.82
C CYS A 26 3.84 -13.15 9.54
N LYS A 27 2.56 -13.49 9.73
CA LYS A 27 2.05 -14.81 9.34
C LYS A 27 1.85 -14.93 7.84
N GLU A 28 1.60 -13.80 7.15
CA GLU A 28 1.50 -13.79 5.69
C GLU A 28 2.88 -13.98 5.03
N SER A 29 3.96 -13.45 5.64
CA SER A 29 5.31 -13.53 5.07
C SER A 29 5.82 -14.96 4.90
N ILE A 30 5.30 -15.94 5.65
CA ILE A 30 5.70 -17.35 5.53
C ILE A 30 4.92 -18.13 4.45
N LEU A 31 3.85 -17.56 3.90
CA LEU A 31 3.04 -18.21 2.87
C LEU A 31 3.76 -18.27 1.53
N LYS A 32 3.59 -19.35 0.77
CA LYS A 32 4.12 -19.45 -0.60
C LYS A 32 3.33 -18.55 -1.55
N VAL A 33 3.96 -18.15 -2.65
CA VAL A 33 3.26 -17.49 -3.77
C VAL A 33 2.09 -18.39 -4.22
N GLY A 34 0.93 -17.77 -4.47
CA GLY A 34 -0.34 -18.43 -4.78
C GLY A 34 -1.20 -18.81 -3.56
N GLN A 35 -0.68 -18.78 -2.33
CA GLN A 35 -1.47 -19.16 -1.15
C GLN A 35 -2.39 -18.04 -0.65
N LYS A 36 -3.62 -18.43 -0.27
CA LYS A 36 -4.67 -17.56 0.30
C LYS A 36 -4.60 -17.52 1.83
N THR A 37 -4.80 -16.34 2.43
CA THR A 37 -5.00 -16.18 3.88
C THR A 37 -6.46 -16.44 4.26
N GLY A 38 -6.75 -16.58 5.55
CA GLY A 38 -8.14 -16.65 6.05
C GLY A 38 -8.97 -15.39 5.75
N TYR A 39 -8.33 -14.24 5.52
CA TYR A 39 -9.00 -13.03 5.06
C TYR A 39 -9.34 -13.05 3.56
N GLY A 40 -8.71 -13.95 2.80
CA GLY A 40 -8.84 -14.08 1.34
C GLY A 40 -7.76 -13.36 0.54
N THR A 41 -6.74 -12.80 1.19
CA THR A 41 -5.56 -12.21 0.52
C THR A 41 -4.71 -13.29 -0.13
N VAL A 42 -4.15 -13.04 -1.32
CA VAL A 42 -3.22 -13.98 -2.00
C VAL A 42 -1.80 -13.43 -1.99
N THR A 43 -0.80 -14.25 -1.66
CA THR A 43 0.61 -13.89 -1.87
C THR A 43 0.93 -13.99 -3.36
N ILE A 44 1.31 -12.87 -3.99
CA ILE A 44 1.54 -12.80 -5.45
C ILE A 44 3.02 -12.70 -5.83
N PHE A 45 3.88 -12.35 -4.89
CA PHE A 45 5.30 -12.13 -5.17
C PHE A 45 6.14 -12.25 -3.91
N LYS A 46 7.38 -12.72 -4.08
CA LYS A 46 8.42 -12.78 -3.05
C LYS A 46 9.78 -12.50 -3.67
N LEU A 47 10.63 -11.78 -2.95
CA LEU A 47 12.02 -11.49 -3.31
C LEU A 47 12.89 -11.53 -2.07
N GLY A 48 14.12 -12.06 -2.19
CA GLY A 48 15.10 -12.11 -1.12
C GLY A 48 14.86 -13.21 -0.09
N ASP A 49 15.67 -13.19 0.98
CA ASP A 49 15.63 -14.16 2.08
C ASP A 49 14.83 -13.65 3.29
N ASN A 50 14.72 -14.46 4.36
CA ASN A 50 13.97 -14.10 5.57
C ASN A 50 14.41 -12.79 6.25
N LYS A 51 15.63 -12.31 6.00
CA LYS A 51 16.20 -11.11 6.63
C LYS A 51 16.04 -9.89 5.73
N ASN A 52 16.31 -10.04 4.44
CA ASN A 52 16.39 -8.97 3.45
C ASN A 52 15.23 -9.01 2.44
N GLY A 53 14.23 -9.85 2.67
CA GLY A 53 13.18 -10.13 1.71
C GLY A 53 11.94 -9.25 1.84
N TRP A 54 11.21 -9.20 0.74
CA TRP A 54 9.93 -8.53 0.57
C TRP A 54 8.91 -9.46 -0.07
N PHE A 55 7.64 -9.22 0.23
CA PHE A 55 6.54 -9.89 -0.44
C PHE A 55 5.40 -8.95 -0.72
N ALA A 56 4.65 -9.29 -1.75
CA ALA A 56 3.44 -8.59 -2.10
C ALA A 56 2.23 -9.50 -2.01
N THR A 57 1.10 -8.92 -1.61
CA THR A 57 -0.17 -9.62 -1.53
C THR A 57 -1.29 -8.85 -2.22
N LEU A 58 -2.20 -9.56 -2.90
CA LEU A 58 -3.41 -9.00 -3.48
C LEU A 58 -4.56 -9.06 -2.47
N SER A 59 -5.18 -7.92 -2.18
CA SER A 59 -6.32 -7.84 -1.27
C SER A 59 -7.63 -8.23 -1.97
N PRO A 60 -8.53 -9.01 -1.32
CA PRO A 60 -9.84 -9.37 -1.89
C PRO A 60 -10.84 -8.21 -1.91
N ARG A 61 -10.40 -7.02 -1.48
CA ARG A 61 -11.22 -5.81 -1.44
C ARG A 61 -10.44 -4.61 -1.93
N THR A 62 -11.12 -3.71 -2.64
CA THR A 62 -10.58 -2.43 -3.10
C THR A 62 -11.36 -1.26 -2.50
N GLY A 63 -10.74 -0.08 -2.44
CA GLY A 63 -11.40 1.16 -2.02
C GLY A 63 -12.15 1.90 -3.14
N GLY A 64 -11.99 1.45 -4.39
CA GLY A 64 -12.61 2.03 -5.59
C GLY A 64 -13.63 1.09 -6.24
N ASP A 65 -13.67 1.07 -7.58
CA ASP A 65 -14.56 0.23 -8.38
C ASP A 65 -14.07 -1.24 -8.36
N PRO A 66 -14.80 -2.20 -7.79
CA PRO A 66 -14.36 -3.61 -7.71
C PRO A 66 -14.20 -4.30 -9.07
N GLU A 67 -14.81 -3.78 -10.14
CA GLU A 67 -14.70 -4.34 -11.50
C GLU A 67 -13.44 -3.85 -12.22
N LYS A 68 -12.74 -2.86 -11.67
CA LYS A 68 -11.57 -2.23 -12.33
C LYS A 68 -10.37 -2.02 -11.42
N ASP A 69 -10.60 -1.77 -10.14
CA ASP A 69 -9.58 -1.43 -9.17
C ASP A 69 -9.23 -2.65 -8.31
N PHE A 70 -7.99 -2.63 -7.81
CA PHE A 70 -7.47 -3.65 -6.91
C PHE A 70 -6.42 -3.03 -6.00
N THR A 71 -6.04 -3.72 -4.93
CA THR A 71 -5.06 -3.21 -3.98
C THR A 71 -4.02 -4.26 -3.68
N ILE A 72 -2.75 -3.90 -3.90
CA ILE A 72 -1.60 -4.69 -3.52
C ILE A 72 -1.02 -4.12 -2.21
N GLN A 73 -0.58 -5.01 -1.33
CA GLN A 73 0.21 -4.66 -0.15
C GLN A 73 1.62 -5.20 -0.33
N LEU A 74 2.63 -4.33 -0.24
CA LEU A 74 4.05 -4.67 -0.27
C LEU A 74 4.62 -4.53 1.13
N MET A 75 5.29 -5.57 1.63
CA MET A 75 5.73 -5.70 3.02
C MET A 75 7.10 -6.37 3.11
N PRO A 76 7.94 -6.01 4.10
CA PRO A 76 9.17 -6.73 4.40
C PRO A 76 8.85 -8.08 5.07
N PHE A 77 9.74 -9.06 4.94
CA PHE A 77 9.65 -10.29 5.73
C PHE A 77 9.91 -10.00 7.21
N ALA A 78 10.94 -9.21 7.50
CA ALA A 78 11.24 -8.76 8.85
C ALA A 78 10.13 -7.85 9.39
N HIS A 79 9.83 -7.93 10.69
CA HIS A 79 8.83 -7.09 11.33
C HIS A 79 9.37 -5.68 11.55
N LEU A 80 9.36 -4.87 10.48
CA LEU A 80 9.64 -3.45 10.58
C LEU A 80 8.39 -2.69 11.05
N THR A 81 8.57 -1.64 11.84
CA THR A 81 7.53 -0.71 12.28
C THR A 81 7.69 0.65 11.60
N HIS A 82 8.88 0.96 11.08
CA HIS A 82 9.20 2.24 10.47
C HIS A 82 10.24 2.13 9.35
N PHE A 83 10.11 2.97 8.30
CA PHE A 83 11.01 2.97 7.14
C PHE A 83 12.47 3.29 7.50
N SER A 84 12.70 4.13 8.53
CA SER A 84 14.06 4.48 8.96
C SER A 84 14.90 3.26 9.38
N GLN A 85 14.26 2.15 9.77
CA GLN A 85 14.96 0.91 10.10
C GLN A 85 15.67 0.32 8.88
N MET A 86 15.16 0.55 7.66
CA MET A 86 15.79 0.08 6.42
C MET A 86 17.13 0.77 6.15
N GLY A 87 17.37 1.96 6.70
CA GLY A 87 18.65 2.69 6.51
C GLY A 87 19.87 1.92 7.03
N TYR A 88 19.66 0.91 7.87
CA TYR A 88 20.71 0.07 8.45
C TYR A 88 20.75 -1.33 7.81
N HIS A 89 19.92 -1.56 6.79
CA HIS A 89 19.79 -2.81 6.07
C HIS A 89 19.81 -2.55 4.55
N PRO A 90 20.99 -2.29 3.95
CA PRO A 90 21.10 -1.89 2.54
C PRO A 90 20.45 -2.87 1.56
N GLU A 91 20.67 -4.18 1.74
CA GLU A 91 20.06 -5.21 0.89
C GLU A 91 18.54 -5.25 1.01
N LEU A 92 17.99 -5.02 2.20
CA LEU A 92 16.54 -4.90 2.41
C LEU A 92 15.98 -3.66 1.69
N ALA A 93 16.74 -2.56 1.67
CA ALA A 93 16.36 -1.34 0.96
C ALA A 93 16.47 -1.48 -0.57
N GLU A 94 17.48 -2.20 -1.06
CA GLU A 94 17.62 -2.56 -2.47
C GLU A 94 16.45 -3.44 -2.93
N ASN A 95 16.18 -4.52 -2.20
CA ASN A 95 15.07 -5.42 -2.50
C ASN A 95 13.70 -4.71 -2.43
N TYR A 96 13.54 -3.71 -1.56
CA TYR A 96 12.35 -2.86 -1.58
C TYR A 96 12.19 -2.14 -2.92
N GLY A 97 13.24 -1.48 -3.40
CA GLY A 97 13.21 -0.76 -4.68
C GLY A 97 12.87 -1.67 -5.85
N ILE A 98 13.51 -2.85 -5.91
CA ILE A 98 13.26 -3.85 -6.96
C ILE A 98 11.83 -4.41 -6.87
N ALA A 99 11.38 -4.78 -5.67
CA ALA A 99 10.03 -5.29 -5.47
C ALA A 99 8.99 -4.24 -5.85
N PHE A 100 9.17 -3.01 -5.40
CA PHE A 100 8.29 -1.89 -5.70
C PHE A 100 8.21 -1.64 -7.22
N SER A 101 9.34 -1.57 -7.92
CA SER A 101 9.35 -1.34 -9.37
C SER A 101 8.66 -2.47 -10.14
N LYS A 102 8.91 -3.74 -9.77
CA LYS A 102 8.25 -4.90 -10.39
C LYS A 102 6.73 -4.86 -10.19
N ILE A 103 6.28 -4.59 -8.97
CA ILE A 103 4.85 -4.50 -8.66
C ILE A 103 4.20 -3.33 -9.41
N SER A 104 4.80 -2.14 -9.40
CA SER A 104 4.30 -0.98 -10.13
C SER A 104 4.20 -1.26 -11.64
N TRP A 105 5.19 -1.92 -12.23
CA TRP A 105 5.15 -2.33 -13.63
C TRP A 105 4.01 -3.32 -13.91
N ALA A 106 3.88 -4.38 -13.12
CA ALA A 106 2.82 -5.38 -13.29
C ALA A 106 1.42 -4.76 -13.15
N MET A 107 1.22 -3.88 -12.16
CA MET A 107 -0.03 -3.14 -12.00
C MET A 107 -0.32 -2.25 -13.21
N THR A 108 0.66 -1.49 -13.68
CA THR A 108 0.51 -0.61 -14.85
C THR A 108 0.14 -1.41 -16.09
N LYS A 109 0.75 -2.59 -16.28
CA LYS A 109 0.43 -3.47 -17.41
C LYS A 109 -1.02 -3.96 -17.37
N ILE A 110 -1.48 -4.45 -16.22
CA ILE A 110 -2.88 -4.87 -16.04
C ILE A 110 -3.83 -3.69 -16.29
N MET A 111 -3.50 -2.51 -15.73
CA MET A 111 -4.31 -1.31 -15.94
C MET A 111 -4.36 -0.89 -17.41
N ALA A 112 -3.28 -1.08 -18.19
CA ALA A 112 -3.23 -0.80 -19.62
C ALA A 112 -3.97 -1.83 -20.49
N GLU A 113 -4.15 -3.04 -20.00
CA GLU A 113 -4.93 -4.08 -20.69
C GLU A 113 -6.43 -3.99 -20.37
N GLU A 114 -6.79 -3.63 -19.14
CA GLU A 114 -8.18 -3.58 -18.66
C GLU A 114 -8.86 -2.21 -18.85
N GLU A 115 -8.09 -1.14 -19.03
CA GLU A 115 -8.59 0.20 -19.30
C GLU A 115 -7.91 0.84 -20.52
N ASP A 116 -8.52 1.92 -21.01
CA ASP A 116 -7.79 2.99 -21.70
C ASP A 116 -6.84 3.73 -20.74
N PHE A 117 -5.96 3.04 -20.00
CA PHE A 117 -4.88 3.71 -19.29
C PHE A 117 -4.01 4.41 -20.34
N LYS A 118 -4.08 5.74 -20.35
CA LYS A 118 -3.27 6.57 -21.24
C LYS A 118 -2.09 7.11 -20.46
N VAL A 119 -0.89 6.92 -21.02
CA VAL A 119 0.36 7.49 -20.50
C VAL A 119 0.27 9.02 -20.38
N THR A 120 -0.55 9.64 -21.23
CA THR A 120 -0.88 11.06 -21.21
C THR A 120 -2.40 11.25 -21.17
N SER A 121 -2.88 12.17 -20.35
CA SER A 121 -4.30 12.53 -20.27
C SER A 121 -4.50 14.00 -20.58
N ASP A 122 -5.56 14.32 -21.33
CA ASP A 122 -5.92 15.70 -21.68
C ASP A 122 -6.23 16.56 -20.45
N SER A 123 -6.58 15.92 -19.32
CA SER A 123 -6.80 16.59 -18.04
C SER A 123 -6.48 15.70 -16.84
N ARG A 124 -6.16 16.32 -15.71
CA ARG A 124 -5.91 15.62 -14.44
C ARG A 124 -7.10 14.76 -14.00
N ASP A 125 -8.33 15.19 -14.29
CA ASP A 125 -9.56 14.51 -13.85
C ASP A 125 -9.86 13.25 -14.69
N LYS A 126 -9.29 13.16 -15.89
CA LYS A 126 -9.34 11.98 -16.78
C LYS A 126 -8.12 11.06 -16.61
N ALA A 127 -7.12 11.49 -15.83
CA ALA A 127 -5.92 10.71 -15.62
C ALA A 127 -6.19 9.56 -14.64
N THR A 128 -5.70 8.38 -14.99
CA THR A 128 -5.64 7.23 -14.10
C THR A 128 -4.24 7.16 -13.52
N SER A 129 -4.13 7.25 -12.20
CA SER A 129 -2.84 7.21 -11.49
C SER A 129 -2.71 5.94 -10.66
N ILE A 130 -1.50 5.62 -10.20
CA ILE A 130 -1.28 4.66 -9.13
C ILE A 130 -0.92 5.45 -7.87
N ALA A 131 -1.67 5.24 -6.79
CA ALA A 131 -1.37 5.82 -5.49
C ALA A 131 -0.59 4.82 -4.63
N THR A 132 0.39 5.34 -3.89
CA THR A 132 1.22 4.57 -2.97
C THR A 132 1.10 5.17 -1.59
N TYR A 133 0.68 4.36 -0.61
CA TYR A 133 0.45 4.80 0.75
C TYR A 133 1.17 3.88 1.73
N GLY A 134 2.28 4.36 2.28
CA GLY A 134 3.05 3.68 3.31
C GLY A 134 2.46 3.91 4.70
N LYS A 135 2.24 2.84 5.45
CA LYS A 135 1.93 2.92 6.88
C LYS A 135 3.14 2.53 7.70
N CYS A 136 3.70 3.50 8.40
CA CYS A 136 4.69 3.31 9.43
C CYS A 136 4.14 3.89 10.74
N THR A 137 4.24 3.14 11.83
CA THR A 137 3.68 3.57 13.12
C THR A 137 4.79 3.59 14.16
N ASN A 138 4.99 4.76 14.78
CA ASN A 138 6.00 4.99 15.82
C ASN A 138 5.41 5.06 17.24
N TRP A 139 4.07 5.04 17.37
CA TRP A 139 3.43 5.21 18.67
C TRP A 139 3.45 3.90 19.46
N ARG A 140 3.82 4.01 20.75
CA ARG A 140 4.05 2.91 21.71
C ARG A 140 2.92 1.86 21.81
N GLU A 141 1.73 2.14 21.29
CA GLU A 141 0.55 1.29 21.43
C GLU A 141 0.18 0.51 20.17
N LYS A 142 0.75 0.86 19.00
CA LYS A 142 0.41 0.21 17.73
C LYS A 142 1.66 -0.03 16.90
N LYS A 143 2.45 -1.03 17.28
CA LYS A 143 3.53 -1.57 16.43
C LYS A 143 2.92 -2.33 15.25
N GLU A 144 2.30 -1.60 14.33
CA GLU A 144 1.83 -2.14 13.07
C GLU A 144 3.04 -2.46 12.20
N HIS A 145 3.06 -3.67 11.65
CA HIS A 145 4.06 -4.07 10.67
C HIS A 145 3.96 -3.14 9.45
N LEU A 146 5.08 -2.52 9.11
CA LEU A 146 5.31 -1.69 7.95
C LEU A 146 4.72 -2.35 6.70
N HIS A 147 3.87 -1.61 6.00
CA HIS A 147 3.33 -2.04 4.71
C HIS A 147 3.04 -0.85 3.83
N ILE A 148 3.22 -1.04 2.53
CA ILE A 148 2.87 -0.08 1.49
C ILE A 148 1.65 -0.60 0.75
N LYS A 149 0.61 0.21 0.66
CA LYS A 149 -0.53 -0.06 -0.22
C LYS A 149 -0.30 0.60 -1.55
N ILE A 150 -0.50 -0.17 -2.62
CA ILE A 150 -0.38 0.28 -4.00
C ILE A 150 -1.72 -0.03 -4.67
N PHE A 151 -2.37 0.98 -5.24
CA PHE A 151 -3.72 0.84 -5.80
C PHE A 151 -3.95 1.84 -6.93
N PRO A 152 -4.76 1.50 -7.96
CA PRO A 152 -5.24 2.47 -8.92
C PRO A 152 -6.01 3.58 -8.20
N PHE A 153 -5.73 4.81 -8.58
CA PHE A 153 -6.37 6.01 -8.08
C PHE A 153 -7.07 6.69 -9.24
N ARG A 154 -8.39 6.55 -9.29
CA ARG A 154 -9.27 7.05 -10.35
C ARG A 154 -10.32 7.99 -9.76
N GLY A 155 -10.50 9.16 -10.38
CA GLY A 155 -11.59 10.09 -10.06
C GLY A 155 -11.70 10.53 -8.59
N ASP A 156 -12.93 10.86 -8.16
CA ASP A 156 -13.32 11.41 -6.85
C ASP A 156 -13.13 10.44 -5.66
N ILE A 157 -12.03 9.69 -5.59
CA ILE A 157 -11.68 9.02 -4.35
C ILE A 157 -11.60 10.11 -3.27
N GLY A 158 -12.34 9.87 -2.19
CA GLY A 158 -12.61 10.82 -1.10
C GLY A 158 -11.38 11.31 -0.33
N GLN A 159 -10.16 11.18 -0.85
CA GLN A 159 -8.92 11.43 -0.14
C GLN A 159 -8.24 12.71 -0.65
N PRO A 160 -7.63 13.52 0.24
CA PRO A 160 -6.79 14.63 -0.18
C PRO A 160 -5.61 14.08 -1.00
N TYR A 161 -5.29 14.73 -2.12
CA TYR A 161 -4.07 14.38 -2.84
C TYR A 161 -2.87 14.88 -2.06
N THR A 162 -1.92 13.98 -1.81
CA THR A 162 -1.10 14.00 -0.60
C THR A 162 0.00 15.04 -0.57
N VAL A 163 0.17 15.91 -1.58
CA VAL A 163 1.15 17.01 -1.47
C VAL A 163 0.94 18.26 -2.35
N ASP A 164 0.18 18.23 -3.47
CA ASP A 164 -0.06 19.45 -4.31
C ASP A 164 -1.52 19.64 -4.75
N SER A 165 -2.47 19.43 -3.84
CA SER A 165 -3.83 19.89 -4.08
C SER A 165 -4.47 20.32 -2.79
N SER A 166 -4.93 21.57 -2.76
CA SER A 166 -6.04 21.94 -1.92
C SER A 166 -7.19 20.92 -2.10
N PHE A 167 -8.02 20.74 -1.08
CA PHE A 167 -9.32 20.08 -1.27
C PHE A 167 -10.14 20.76 -2.38
N GLY A 168 -9.79 22.01 -2.73
CA GLY A 168 -9.66 22.61 -4.06
C GLY A 168 -10.88 22.61 -4.97
N LYS A 169 -11.50 21.44 -5.15
CA LYS A 169 -12.66 21.22 -6.01
C LYS A 169 -13.85 20.59 -5.27
N LYS A 170 -13.72 20.25 -3.98
CA LYS A 170 -14.84 19.71 -3.19
C LYS A 170 -15.63 20.86 -2.58
N GLU A 171 -16.96 20.75 -2.59
CA GLU A 171 -17.85 21.71 -1.96
C GLU A 171 -17.43 21.94 -0.51
N VAL A 172 -17.05 23.19 -0.22
CA VAL A 172 -16.82 23.65 1.14
C VAL A 172 -18.19 23.86 1.77
N TYR A 173 -18.51 23.02 2.74
CA TYR A 173 -19.66 23.21 3.59
C TYR A 173 -19.25 24.10 4.76
N LYS A 174 -20.00 25.18 4.97
CA LYS A 174 -19.84 26.04 6.14
C LYS A 174 -20.85 25.65 7.20
N ASP A 175 -20.37 25.29 8.39
CA ASP A 175 -21.23 24.98 9.52
C ASP A 175 -22.05 26.21 9.91
N LYS A 176 -23.37 26.03 10.01
CA LYS A 176 -24.29 27.13 10.30
C LYS A 176 -24.21 27.62 11.76
N LYS A 177 -23.67 26.82 12.68
CA LYS A 177 -23.55 27.15 14.12
C LYS A 177 -22.18 27.69 14.47
N THR A 178 -21.11 27.07 13.97
CA THR A 178 -19.72 27.45 14.30
C THR A 178 -19.09 28.37 13.26
N GLY A 179 -19.62 28.40 12.04
CA GLY A 179 -19.02 29.12 10.92
C GLY A 179 -17.79 28.42 10.33
N GLU A 180 -17.43 27.24 10.84
CA GLU A 180 -16.26 26.49 10.38
C GLU A 180 -16.50 25.88 8.99
N GLU A 181 -15.45 25.88 8.18
CA GLU A 181 -15.46 25.33 6.83
C GLU A 181 -14.94 23.89 6.85
N PHE A 182 -15.72 22.99 6.25
CA PHE A 182 -15.34 21.60 6.10
C PHE A 182 -15.72 21.04 4.74
N VAL A 183 -14.98 20.03 4.32
CA VAL A 183 -15.24 19.34 3.06
C VAL A 183 -16.01 18.06 3.35
N LYS A 184 -17.25 17.97 2.84
CA LYS A 184 -18.03 16.72 2.94
C LYS A 184 -17.47 15.70 1.97
N MET A 185 -17.20 14.50 2.47
CA MET A 185 -16.73 13.38 1.65
C MET A 185 -17.59 12.15 1.88
N LYS A 186 -17.83 11.38 0.80
CA LYS A 186 -18.39 10.04 0.95
C LYS A 186 -17.42 9.18 1.78
N PRO A 187 -17.93 8.32 2.67
CA PRO A 187 -17.07 7.43 3.43
C PRO A 187 -16.32 6.50 2.47
N VAL A 188 -15.02 6.30 2.73
CA VAL A 188 -14.23 5.30 1.98
C VAL A 188 -14.74 3.91 2.39
N ARG A 189 -15.40 3.21 1.47
CA ARG A 189 -15.88 1.84 1.68
C ARG A 189 -15.00 0.87 0.93
N LYS A 190 -14.57 -0.20 1.61
CA LYS A 190 -13.88 -1.32 0.95
C LYS A 190 -14.91 -2.27 0.36
N VAL A 191 -14.92 -2.39 -0.96
CA VAL A 191 -15.83 -3.25 -1.72
C VAL A 191 -15.12 -4.56 -2.07
N LYS A 192 -15.83 -5.68 -2.02
CA LYS A 192 -15.30 -7.01 -2.34
C LYS A 192 -15.17 -7.15 -3.87
N ILE A 193 -14.02 -7.64 -4.34
CA ILE A 193 -13.80 -8.00 -5.74
C ILE A 193 -14.51 -9.33 -6.01
N SER A 194 -15.14 -9.49 -7.18
CA SER A 194 -15.77 -10.77 -7.55
C SER A 194 -14.73 -11.90 -7.58
N GLU A 195 -15.13 -13.12 -7.22
CA GLU A 195 -14.19 -14.25 -7.11
C GLU A 195 -13.49 -14.54 -8.44
N LYS A 196 -14.25 -14.56 -9.53
CA LYS A 196 -13.72 -14.73 -10.90
C LYS A 196 -12.65 -13.70 -11.23
N ARG A 197 -12.90 -12.42 -10.92
CA ARG A 197 -11.95 -11.33 -11.17
C ARG A 197 -10.73 -11.44 -10.25
N PHE A 198 -10.94 -11.74 -8.98
CA PHE A 198 -9.86 -11.89 -8.01
C PHE A 198 -8.90 -13.01 -8.39
N ASP A 199 -9.43 -14.16 -8.81
CA ASP A 199 -8.61 -15.29 -9.25
C ASP A 199 -7.85 -14.96 -10.55
N TYR A 200 -8.52 -14.32 -11.52
CA TYR A 200 -7.89 -13.79 -12.74
C TYR A 200 -6.72 -12.85 -12.42
N LEU A 201 -6.97 -11.82 -11.61
CA LEU A 201 -5.94 -10.86 -11.19
C LEU A 201 -4.78 -11.54 -10.47
N SER A 202 -5.08 -12.50 -9.59
CA SER A 202 -4.03 -13.21 -8.84
C SER A 202 -3.13 -14.04 -9.75
N GLY A 203 -3.69 -14.76 -10.72
CA GLY A 203 -2.91 -15.54 -11.68
C GLY A 203 -2.09 -14.66 -12.62
N LEU A 204 -2.69 -13.57 -13.11
CA LEU A 204 -2.00 -12.63 -13.99
C LEU A 204 -0.85 -11.93 -13.26
N LEU A 205 -1.07 -11.45 -12.03
CA LEU A 205 -0.01 -10.83 -11.23
C LEU A 205 1.14 -11.80 -10.97
N ILE A 206 0.86 -13.04 -10.56
CA ILE A 206 1.91 -14.05 -10.34
C ILE A 206 2.71 -14.27 -11.63
N SER A 207 2.03 -14.48 -12.76
CA SER A 207 2.69 -14.70 -14.05
C SER A 207 3.54 -13.50 -14.52
N LEU A 208 3.15 -12.27 -14.18
CA LEU A 208 3.91 -11.07 -14.52
C LEU A 208 5.12 -10.85 -13.59
N LEU A 209 5.12 -11.47 -12.41
CA LEU A 209 6.09 -11.20 -11.35
C LEU A 209 7.10 -12.33 -11.14
N ASP A 210 6.89 -13.48 -11.78
CA ASP A 210 7.84 -14.61 -11.85
C ASP A 210 9.19 -14.20 -12.48
#